data_AF-A0A914SB21-F1
#
_entry.id   AF-A0A914SB21-F1
#
_cell.length_a   1.000
_cell.length_b   1.000
_cell.length_c   1.000
_cell.angle_alpha   90.00
_cell.angle_beta   90.00
_cell.angle_gamma   90.00
#
_symmetry.space_group_name_H-M   'P 1'
#
loop_
_entity.id
_entity.type
_entity.pdbx_description
1 polymer ?
#
loop_
_entity_poly.entity_id
_entity_poly.type
_entity_poly.pdbx_seq_one_letter_code
_entity_poly.pdbx_strand_id
1 'polypeptide(L)' 'MLGEWRIGILYNGDHIRGSPFSCNVYDANLVQVYGLDVGLVGQELKFSVNASQAGEGFVKVSF' A
#
# COMPACT_ATOMS: atom_id res chain seq x y z
N MET A 1 5.17 5.36 -10.53
CA MET A 1 3.70 5.35 -10.39
C MET A 1 3.33 4.12 -9.59
N LEU A 2 2.32 4.21 -8.74
CA LEU A 2 1.84 3.10 -7.92
C LEU A 2 0.91 2.19 -8.74
N GLY A 3 0.71 0.96 -8.29
CA GLY A 3 -0.14 -0.04 -8.94
C GLY A 3 0.61 -1.26 -9.45
N GLU A 4 -0.05 -2.08 -10.27
CA GLU A 4 0.52 -3.30 -10.84
C GLU A 4 1.47 -2.97 -12.01
N TRP A 5 2.66 -3.56 -11.97
CA TRP A 5 3.66 -3.52 -13.03
C TRP A 5 3.97 -4.93 -13.53
N ARG A 6 4.33 -5.05 -14.81
CA ARG A 6 4.77 -6.31 -15.42
C ARG A 6 6.25 -6.26 -15.74
N ILE A 7 7.01 -7.20 -15.19
CA ILE A 7 8.45 -7.30 -15.39
C ILE A 7 8.71 -8.44 -16.38
N GLY A 8 9.15 -8.08 -17.58
CA GLY A 8 9.55 -9.03 -18.62
C GLY A 8 11.02 -9.42 -18.47
N ILE A 9 11.29 -10.72 -18.41
CA ILE A 9 12.65 -11.26 -18.48
C ILE A 9 12.74 -12.13 -19.72
N LEU A 10 13.72 -11.81 -20.59
CA LEU A 10 13.92 -12.47 -21.87
C LEU A 10 15.26 -13.21 -21.88
N TYR A 11 15.28 -14.37 -22.55
CA TYR A 11 16.49 -15.09 -22.92
C TYR A 11 16.43 -15.37 -24.42
N ASN A 12 17.44 -14.92 -25.17
CA ASN A 12 17.47 -14.97 -26.64
C ASN A 12 16.24 -14.36 -27.33
N GLY A 13 15.63 -13.34 -26.71
CA GLY A 13 14.44 -12.68 -27.25
C GLY A 13 13.11 -13.35 -26.87
N ASP A 14 13.14 -14.50 -26.20
CA ASP A 14 11.94 -15.20 -25.72
C ASP A 14 11.75 -15.01 -24.22
N HIS A 15 10.50 -14.93 -23.78
CA HIS A 15 10.19 -14.89 -22.36
C HIS A 15 10.62 -16.19 -21.67
N ILE A 16 11.31 -16.04 -20.55
CA ILE A 16 11.57 -17.19 -19.67
C ILE A 16 10.26 -17.68 -19.05
N ARG A 17 10.25 -18.92 -18.56
CA ARG A 17 9.10 -19.47 -17.85
C ARG A 17 8.66 -18.55 -16.70
N GLY A 18 7.38 -18.21 -16.68
CA GLY A 18 6.77 -17.35 -15.66
C GLY A 18 6.87 -15.85 -15.95
N SER A 19 7.69 -15.43 -16.93
CA SER A 19 7.66 -14.06 -17.42
C SER A 19 6.43 -13.82 -18.31
N PRO A 20 5.81 -12.62 -18.26
CA PRO A 20 6.12 -11.52 -17.34
C PRO A 20 5.60 -11.78 -15.92
N PHE A 21 6.36 -11.29 -14.94
CA PHE A 21 5.98 -11.36 -13.53
C PHE A 21 5.22 -10.10 -13.12
N SER A 22 4.14 -10.26 -12.35
CA SER A 22 3.41 -9.13 -11.75
C SER A 22 4.12 -8.62 -10.49
N CYS A 23 4.21 -7.31 -10.34
CA CYS A 23 4.80 -6.61 -9.20
C CYS A 23 3.89 -5.44 -8.79
N ASN A 24 3.35 -5.47 -7.58
CA ASN A 24 2.55 -4.37 -7.04
C ASN A 24 3.45 -3.36 -6.32
N VAL A 25 3.41 -2.10 -6.78
CA VAL A 25 4.18 -1.00 -6.21
C VAL A 25 3.26 -0.15 -5.33
N TYR A 26 3.65 0.04 -4.08
CA TYR A 26 2.96 0.85 -3.08
C TYR A 26 3.93 1.85 -2.43
N ASP A 27 3.40 2.92 -1.84
CA ASP A 27 4.14 3.89 -1.03
C ASP A 27 3.39 4.15 0.27
N ALA A 28 3.91 3.60 1.37
CA ALA A 28 3.29 3.70 2.69
C ALA A 28 3.30 5.14 3.24
N ASN A 29 4.17 6.03 2.75
CA ASN A 29 4.21 7.42 3.22
C ASN A 29 3.01 8.24 2.75
N LEU A 30 2.25 7.73 1.77
CA LEU A 30 1.02 8.35 1.28
C LEU A 30 -0.22 7.92 2.09
N VAL A 31 -0.05 7.06 3.09
CA VAL A 31 -1.09 6.78 4.08
C VAL A 31 -1.17 7.95 5.06
N GLN A 32 -2.36 8.52 5.21
CA GLN A 32 -2.60 9.65 6.10
C GLN A 32 -3.52 9.24 7.24
N VAL A 33 -3.20 9.68 8.46
CA VAL A 33 -3.98 9.41 9.67
C VAL A 33 -4.39 10.73 10.30
N TYR A 34 -5.66 10.83 10.71
CA TYR A 34 -6.27 12.06 11.22
C TYR A 34 -7.06 11.79 12.49
N GLY A 35 -7.22 12.81 13.35
CA GLY A 35 -8.09 12.73 14.54
C GLY A 35 -7.42 12.11 15.77
N LEU A 36 -6.09 12.22 15.88
CA LEU A 36 -5.31 11.72 17.02
C LEU A 36 -4.74 12.85 17.91
N ASP A 37 -5.27 14.07 17.77
CA ASP A 37 -4.63 15.25 18.34
C ASP A 37 -4.87 15.39 19.86
N VAL A 38 -6.11 15.17 20.32
CA VAL A 38 -6.49 15.29 21.74
C VAL A 38 -7.56 14.27 22.09
N GLY A 39 -7.35 13.51 23.17
CA GLY A 39 -8.33 12.59 23.77
C GLY A 39 -8.62 12.95 25.22
N LEU A 40 -9.86 12.72 25.66
CA LEU A 40 -10.30 12.91 27.04
C LEU A 40 -10.37 11.56 27.77
N VAL A 41 -9.91 11.51 29.02
CA VAL A 41 -9.97 10.29 29.84
C VAL A 41 -11.42 9.82 29.95
N GLY A 42 -11.64 8.53 29.69
CA GLY A 42 -12.96 7.91 29.75
C GLY A 42 -13.86 8.18 28.55
N GLN A 43 -13.39 8.88 27.52
CA GLN A 43 -14.13 9.07 26.27
C GLN A 43 -13.50 8.26 25.13
N GLU A 44 -14.37 7.71 24.27
CA GLU A 44 -13.93 7.05 23.04
C GLU A 44 -13.35 8.09 22.07
N LEU A 45 -12.14 7.82 21.57
CA LEU A 45 -11.51 8.63 20.54
C LEU A 45 -11.61 7.92 19.19
N LYS A 46 -12.05 8.65 18.16
CA LYS A 46 -12.13 8.15 16.78
C LYS A 46 -11.05 8.79 15.94
N PHE A 47 -10.38 7.97 15.13
CA PHE A 47 -9.44 8.44 14.13
C PHE A 47 -9.86 7.92 12.74
N SER A 48 -9.31 8.53 11.70
CA SER A 48 -9.56 8.16 10.31
C SER A 48 -8.25 7.84 9.60
N VAL A 49 -8.29 6.87 8.69
CA VAL A 49 -7.14 6.47 7.86
C VAL A 49 -7.51 6.64 6.39
N ASN A 50 -6.72 7.41 5.65
CA ASN A 50 -6.83 7.54 4.20
C ASN A 50 -5.60 6.88 3.54
N ALA A 51 -5.81 5.75 2.86
CA ALA A 51 -4.79 5.03 2.11
C ALA A 51 -5.04 5.06 0.59
N SER A 52 -5.97 5.89 0.11
CA SER A 52 -6.40 5.90 -1.30
C SER A 52 -5.28 6.21 -2.30
N GLN A 53 -4.19 6.84 -1.84
CA GLN A 53 -3.03 7.20 -2.65
C GLN A 53 -1.81 6.31 -2.40
N ALA A 54 -1.89 5.33 -1.50
CA ALA A 54 -0.73 4.52 -1.11
C ALA A 54 -0.47 3.31 -2.02
N GLY A 55 -1.38 3.00 -2.94
CA GLY A 55 -1.35 1.76 -3.72
C GLY A 55 -2.01 0.60 -2.98
N GLU A 56 -2.02 -0.58 -3.62
CA GLU A 56 -2.67 -1.77 -3.07
C GLU A 56 -1.91 -2.32 -1.85
N GLY A 57 -2.63 -2.61 -0.77
CA GLY A 57 -2.05 -3.17 0.45
C GLY A 57 -3.06 -3.30 1.59
N PHE A 58 -2.63 -3.92 2.69
CA PHE A 58 -3.42 -4.06 3.90
C PHE A 58 -2.93 -3.08 4.98
N VAL A 59 -3.87 -2.31 5.55
CA VAL A 59 -3.59 -1.51 6.76
C VAL A 59 -3.94 -2.33 7.99
N LYS A 60 -3.00 -2.43 8.92
CA LYS A 60 -3.19 -3.12 10.20
C LYS A 60 -3.18 -2.09 11.33
N VAL A 61 -4.20 -2.15 12.19
CA VAL A 61 -4.28 -1.37 13.44
C VAL A 61 -4.03 -2.32 14.60
N SER A 62 -3.23 -1.90 15.58
CA SER A 62 -2.99 -2.61 16.84
C SER A 62 -3.18 -1.66 18.01
N PHE A 63 -3.77 -2.17 19.09
CA PHE A 63 -4.04 -1.46 20.34
C PHE A 63 -3.15 -2.00 21.46
#